data_AF-A0A0F3RAX7-F1
#
_entry.id   AF-A0A0F3RAX7-F1
#
_cell.length_a   1.000
_cell.length_b   1.000
_cell.length_c   1.000
_cell.angle_alpha   90.00
_cell.angle_beta   90.00
_cell.angle_gamma   90.00
#
_symmetry.space_group_name_H-M   'P 1'
#
loop_
_entity.id
_entity.type
_entity.pdbx_description
1 polymer ?
#
loop_
_entity_poly.entity_id
_entity_poly.type
_entity_poly.pdbx_seq_one_letter_code
_entity_poly.pdbx_strand_id
1 'polypeptide(L)' 'MRMVYVSEPTVEDTISVLRGIKEKYELHHVVRISDSAIVAAATLSNRYITDRYLPEKLLI' A
#
# COMPACT_ATOMS: atom_id res chain seq x y z
N MET A 1 -1.19 14.30 -27.54
CA MET A 1 -1.18 13.93 -26.11
C MET A 1 -2.46 13.14 -25.84
N ARG A 2 -2.39 11.84 -25.59
CA ARG A 2 -3.57 11.03 -25.24
C ARG A 2 -3.74 11.08 -23.73
N MET A 3 -4.92 11.45 -23.26
CA MET A 3 -5.23 11.49 -21.83
C MET A 3 -5.32 10.04 -21.34
N VAL A 4 -4.41 9.66 -20.43
CA VAL A 4 -4.46 8.37 -19.75
C VAL A 4 -5.11 8.62 -18.39
N TYR A 5 -6.28 8.03 -18.19
CA TYR A 5 -6.97 8.08 -16.91
C TYR A 5 -6.38 6.99 -16.01
N VAL A 6 -5.92 7.39 -14.82
CA VAL A 6 -5.47 6.48 -13.77
C VAL A 6 -6.46 6.65 -12.61
N SER A 7 -7.22 5.59 -12.34
CA SER A 7 -8.14 5.54 -11.20
C SER A 7 -7.39 5.15 -9.93
N GLU A 8 -7.93 5.52 -8.77
CA GLU A 8 -7.38 5.06 -7.49
C GLU A 8 -7.44 3.53 -7.40
N PRO A 9 -6.34 2.85 -7.02
CA PRO A 9 -6.31 1.40 -6.89
C PRO A 9 -7.20 0.94 -5.74
N THR A 10 -7.74 -0.26 -5.87
CA THR A 10 -8.55 -0.85 -4.80
C THR A 10 -7.67 -1.27 -3.61
N VAL A 11 -8.30 -1.62 -2.50
CA VAL A 11 -7.59 -2.17 -1.32
C VAL A 11 -6.84 -3.45 -1.69
N GLU A 12 -7.39 -4.29 -2.57
CA GLU A 12 -6.74 -5.54 -3.00
C GLU A 12 -5.52 -5.30 -3.89
N ASP A 13 -5.61 -4.33 -4.81
CA ASP A 13 -4.48 -3.90 -5.64
C ASP A 13 -3.34 -3.38 -4.75
N THR A 14 -3.72 -2.61 -3.73
CA THR A 14 -2.80 -2.06 -2.75
C THR A 14 -2.10 -3.16 -1.94
N ILE A 15 -2.84 -4.17 -1.47
CA ILE A 15 -2.26 -5.34 -0.77
C ILE A 15 -1.24 -6.05 -1.67
N SER A 16 -1.56 -6.21 -2.96
CA SER A 16 -0.68 -6.86 -3.92
C SER A 16 0.63 -6.08 -4.14
N VAL A 17 0.54 -4.75 -4.23
CA VAL A 17 1.72 -3.87 -4.30
C VAL A 17 2.56 -3.96 -3.01
N LEU A 18 1.92 -3.90 -1.84
CA LEU A 18 2.62 -3.99 -0.55
C LEU A 18 3.35 -5.33 -0.38
N ARG A 19 2.74 -6.44 -0.81
CA ARG A 19 3.41 -7.75 -0.84
C ARG A 19 4.64 -7.75 -1.75
N GLY A 20 4.58 -7.07 -2.89
CA GLY A 20 5.70 -6.94 -3.82
C GLY A 20 6.87 -6.10 -3.30
N ILE A 21 6.63 -5.13 -2.43
CA ILE A 21 7.69 -4.28 -1.82
C ILE A 21 8.11 -4.76 -0.43
N LYS A 22 7.34 -5.66 0.19
CA LYS A 22 7.56 -6.20 1.54
C LYS A 22 9.03 -6.59 1.78
N GLU A 23 9.61 -7.40 0.91
CA GLU A 23 10.97 -7.91 1.09
C GLU A 23 12.02 -6.78 1.15
N LYS A 24 11.82 -5.73 0.35
CA LYS A 24 12.70 -4.54 0.37
C LYS A 24 12.59 -3.79 1.69
N TYR A 25 11.37 -3.64 2.22
CA TYR A 25 11.14 -2.99 3.51
C TYR A 25 11.66 -3.81 4.69
N GLU A 26 11.48 -5.14 4.66
CA GLU A 26 12.02 -6.04 5.68
C GLU A 26 13.55 -5.95 5.75
N LEU A 27 14.23 -5.93 4.59
CA LEU A 27 15.67 -5.75 4.52
C LEU A 27 16.12 -4.36 4.98
N HIS A 28 15.39 -3.31 4.61
CA HIS A 28 15.77 -1.93 4.96
C HIS A 28 15.59 -1.62 6.45
N HIS A 29 14.50 -2.09 7.06
CA HIS A 29 14.19 -1.83 8.47
C HIS A 29 14.64 -2.95 9.40
N VAL A 30 15.17 -4.06 8.88
CA VAL A 30 15.60 -5.23 9.65
C VAL A 30 14.45 -5.79 10.50
N VAL A 31 13.25 -5.84 9.91
CA VAL A 31 12.02 -6.34 10.54
C VAL A 31 11.40 -7.44 9.71
N ARG A 32 10.49 -8.20 10.33
CA ARG A 32 9.65 -9.19 9.64
C ARG A 32 8.22 -8.68 9.63
N ILE A 33 7.61 -8.62 8.45
CA ILE A 33 6.25 -8.12 8.23
C ILE A 33 5.35 -9.32 7.97
N SER A 34 4.35 -9.53 8.83
CA SER A 34 3.36 -10.60 8.61
C SER A 34 2.37 -10.22 7.50
N ASP A 35 1.84 -11.21 6.80
CA ASP A 35 0.81 -10.97 5.77
C ASP A 35 -0.44 -10.31 6.35
N SER A 36 -0.83 -10.71 7.57
CA SER A 36 -1.92 -10.08 8.32
C SER A 36 -1.67 -8.59 8.61
N ALA A 37 -0.42 -8.19 8.84
CA ALA A 37 -0.07 -6.79 9.07
C ALA A 37 -0.23 -5.95 7.79
N ILE A 38 0.08 -6.52 6.62
CA ILE A 38 -0.14 -5.86 5.32
C ILE A 38 -1.63 -5.64 5.07
N VAL A 39 -2.46 -6.66 5.29
CA VAL A 39 -3.91 -6.55 5.12
C VAL A 39 -4.51 -5.54 6.10
N ALA A 40 -4.08 -5.56 7.35
CA ALA A 40 -4.51 -4.59 8.37
C ALA A 40 -4.08 -3.16 8.00
N ALA A 41 -2.83 -2.96 7.56
CA ALA A 41 -2.33 -1.66 7.14
C ALA A 41 -3.11 -1.10 5.93
N ALA A 42 -3.38 -1.92 4.91
CA ALA A 42 -4.18 -1.50 3.75
C ALA A 42 -5.62 -1.11 4.15
N THR A 43 -6.25 -1.91 5.02
CA THR A 43 -7.63 -1.70 5.47
C THR A 43 -7.75 -0.45 6.35
N LEU A 44 -6.84 -0.28 7.32
CA LEU A 44 -6.83 0.85 8.25
C LEU A 44 -6.48 2.15 7.53
N SER A 45 -5.48 2.14 6.66
CA SER A 45 -5.14 3.30 5.86
C SER A 45 -6.33 3.71 5.02
N ASN A 46 -6.91 2.79 4.23
CA ASN A 46 -8.08 3.09 3.40
C ASN A 46 -9.20 3.74 4.22
N ARG A 47 -9.47 3.21 5.43
CA ARG A 47 -10.54 3.70 6.32
C ARG A 47 -10.26 5.05 6.97
N TYR A 48 -9.02 5.35 7.38
CA TYR A 48 -8.75 6.48 8.28
C TYR A 48 -7.90 7.61 7.70
N ILE A 49 -7.16 7.38 6.60
CA ILE A 49 -6.30 8.42 6.00
C ILE A 49 -6.95 8.92 4.70
N THR A 50 -8.13 9.54 4.76
CA THR A 50 -8.89 9.98 3.56
C THR A 50 -8.30 11.18 2.81
N ASP A 51 -7.25 11.82 3.36
CA ASP A 51 -6.63 13.05 2.83
C ASP A 51 -5.43 12.78 1.88
N ARG A 52 -5.27 11.52 1.46
CA ARG A 52 -4.23 11.07 0.52
C ARG A 52 -4.80 9.99 -0.40
N TYR A 53 -4.37 9.95 -1.65
CA TYR A 53 -4.75 8.88 -2.57
C TYR A 53 -3.80 7.70 -2.43
N LEU A 54 -4.30 6.48 -2.64
CA LEU A 54 -3.43 5.31 -2.75
C LEU A 54 -2.59 5.42 -4.04
N PRO A 55 -1.28 5.06 -4.02
CA PRO A 55 -0.54 4.35 -2.97
C PRO A 55 0.25 5.27 -2.02
N GLU A 56 0.28 6.59 -2.24
CA GLU A 56 1.16 7.50 -1.48
C GLU A 56 0.83 7.57 0.02
N LYS A 57 -0.40 7.22 0.38
CA LYS A 57 -0.91 7.09 1.74
C LYS A 57 -0.16 6.10 2.64
N LEU A 58 0.57 5.14 2.06
CA LEU A 58 1.16 3.99 2.77
C LEU A 58 2.69 4.00 2.88
N LEU A 59 3.37 4.98 2.29
CA LEU A 59 4.83 5.00 2.16
C LEU A 59 5.58 5.65 3.34
N ILE A 60 4.91 5.87 4.47
CA ILE A 60 5.48 6.47 5.71
C ILE A 60 5.43 5.50 6.88
#